data_AF-A0A9D7JD18-F1
#
_entry.id   AF-A0A9D7JD18-F1
#
_cell.length_a   1.000
_cell.length_b   1.000
_cell.length_c   1.000
_cell.angle_alpha   90.00
_cell.angle_beta   90.00
_cell.angle_gamma   90.00
#
_symmetry.space_group_name_H-M   'P 1'
#
loop_
_entity.id
_entity.type
_entity.pdbx_description
1 polymer ?
#
loop_
_entity_poly.entity_id
_entity_poly.type
_entity_poly.pdbx_seq_one_letter_code
_entity_poly.pdbx_strand_id
1 'polypeptide(L)'
;MIPFATEFPVGPRATKAAFIAEVTAWLRGTQYSQVLATKYPDLSSDFAHLRSGSGEELILRELGEKAGGLVGFRHDYPDDAGRIWRTEGVLSTNSTGQGLVRVRTQCIAGRPGATLETPRKPYLIKALVGDGWGGQDGSLTVSDQPFRLEDSGDGLLLARAVVQGEASEFLPVVYVSSTSGKNWALSDDQISKLAYDLGGVAHVVVEPSRSFSFDLRERTKGANVYGGTVGLSVPKTGIVRRMFIGWQIPDSRGLADAARLSATEVRSYLPTQGVDWSEVQERALRKARETAGDALTFDQLEESYLEEIAALKEQIGQLKGERASASAQVETATDKTAHSIVGSAITPEIYEGEISDRLSYAAALALQAADRIGLDPRSKFIFQKVAAIPRSPNLLDFRESIKRATKDAKRLASEVINLLTRHGFHEKSDNKHIRLEANSGMGGLDAITLPKTPGDKAHGLENQRKQVEKTLGLTGL
;
A
#
# COMPACT_ATOMS: atom_id res chain seq x y z
N MET A 1 1.78 -13.58 11.82
CA MET A 1 0.92 -13.81 10.64
C MET A 1 -0.06 -12.66 10.56
N ILE A 2 -0.29 -12.15 9.35
CA ILE A 2 -1.02 -10.89 9.18
C ILE A 2 -2.48 -11.22 8.88
N PRO A 3 -3.43 -10.83 9.75
CA PRO A 3 -4.85 -10.90 9.39
C PRO A 3 -5.11 -9.91 8.26
N PHE A 4 -6.07 -10.24 7.39
CA PHE A 4 -6.56 -9.27 6.42
C PHE A 4 -7.56 -8.36 7.14
N ALA A 5 -7.44 -7.05 6.99
CA ALA A 5 -8.41 -6.10 7.50
C ALA A 5 -8.59 -4.94 6.54
N THR A 6 -9.83 -4.49 6.39
CA THR A 6 -10.13 -3.24 5.71
C THR A 6 -11.35 -2.58 6.36
N GLU A 7 -11.41 -1.27 6.21
CA GLU A 7 -12.51 -0.44 6.67
C GLU A 7 -12.66 0.72 5.68
N PHE A 8 -13.90 1.04 5.31
CA PHE A 8 -14.18 2.11 4.36
C PHE A 8 -15.57 2.71 4.57
N PRO A 9 -15.73 4.01 4.29
CA PRO A 9 -17.01 4.67 4.43
C PRO A 9 -18.00 4.13 3.40
N VAL A 10 -19.26 4.05 3.80
CA VAL A 10 -20.35 3.60 2.94
C VAL A 10 -21.41 4.67 2.75
N GLY A 11 -22.05 4.64 1.58
CA GLY A 11 -23.11 5.57 1.21
C GLY A 11 -24.44 5.31 1.94
N PRO A 12 -25.44 6.18 1.76
CA PRO A 12 -26.73 6.12 2.47
C PRO A 12 -27.59 4.89 2.15
N ARG A 13 -27.25 4.11 1.11
CA ARG A 13 -27.91 2.83 0.80
C ARG A 13 -27.52 1.71 1.77
N ALA A 14 -26.46 1.90 2.55
CA ALA A 14 -25.96 0.94 3.52
C ALA A 14 -26.87 0.88 4.75
N THR A 15 -27.93 0.07 4.65
CA THR A 15 -28.82 -0.22 5.79
C THR A 15 -28.45 -1.54 6.43
N LYS A 16 -28.86 -1.75 7.68
CA LYS A 16 -28.63 -3.01 8.40
C LYS A 16 -29.23 -4.21 7.67
N ALA A 17 -30.47 -4.08 7.20
CA ALA A 17 -31.15 -5.14 6.45
C ALA A 17 -30.42 -5.47 5.14
N ALA A 18 -29.95 -4.45 4.43
CA ALA A 18 -29.15 -4.65 3.23
C ALA A 18 -27.81 -5.34 3.56
N PHE A 19 -27.17 -5.02 4.69
CA PHE A 19 -25.91 -5.63 5.10
C PHE A 19 -26.08 -7.12 5.40
N ILE A 20 -27.13 -7.48 6.15
CA ILE A 20 -27.47 -8.89 6.42
C ILE A 20 -27.79 -9.63 5.12
N ALA A 21 -28.48 -8.98 4.17
CA ALA A 21 -28.77 -9.55 2.87
C ALA A 21 -27.48 -9.85 2.07
N GLU A 22 -26.51 -8.94 2.07
CA GLU A 22 -25.20 -9.13 1.42
C GLU A 22 -24.41 -10.29 2.05
N VAL A 23 -24.38 -10.36 3.38
CA VAL A 23 -23.74 -11.48 4.11
C VAL A 23 -24.41 -12.81 3.74
N THR A 24 -25.74 -12.82 3.69
CA THR A 24 -26.52 -14.01 3.32
C THR A 24 -26.25 -14.43 1.87
N ALA A 25 -26.19 -13.47 0.94
CA ALA A 25 -25.89 -13.72 -0.47
C ALA A 25 -24.47 -14.24 -0.65
N TRP A 26 -23.49 -13.65 0.05
CA TRP A 26 -22.10 -14.09 0.04
C TRP A 26 -21.94 -15.54 0.55
N LEU A 27 -22.55 -15.87 1.69
CA LEU A 27 -22.49 -17.22 2.25
C LEU A 27 -23.18 -18.25 1.33
N ARG A 28 -24.36 -17.92 0.77
CA ARG A 28 -25.04 -18.79 -0.22
C ARG A 28 -24.26 -18.99 -1.51
N GLY A 29 -23.50 -17.98 -1.95
CA GLY A 29 -22.62 -18.06 -3.10
C GLY A 29 -21.33 -18.84 -2.86
N THR A 30 -21.00 -19.13 -1.60
CA THR A 30 -19.78 -19.84 -1.21
C THR A 30 -20.02 -21.35 -1.29
N GLN A 31 -19.39 -22.01 -2.27
CA GLN A 31 -19.63 -23.43 -2.60
C GLN A 31 -19.46 -24.41 -1.43
N TYR A 32 -18.65 -24.06 -0.44
CA TYR A 32 -18.33 -24.92 0.70
C TYR A 32 -19.09 -24.56 1.98
N SER A 33 -19.85 -23.47 1.99
CA SER A 33 -20.62 -23.05 3.15
C SER A 33 -21.92 -23.86 3.25
N GLN A 34 -22.19 -24.40 4.42
CA GLN A 34 -23.39 -25.17 4.76
C GLN A 34 -24.19 -24.53 5.91
N VAL A 35 -23.71 -23.44 6.51
CA VAL A 35 -24.34 -22.77 7.66
C VAL A 35 -25.76 -22.25 7.35
N LEU A 36 -26.05 -21.96 6.08
CA LEU A 36 -27.37 -21.54 5.58
C LEU A 36 -28.16 -22.65 4.86
N ALA A 37 -27.81 -23.93 5.06
CA ALA A 37 -28.49 -25.04 4.39
C ALA A 37 -29.99 -25.17 4.79
N THR A 38 -30.38 -24.65 5.95
CA THR A 38 -31.78 -24.53 6.35
C THR A 38 -32.50 -23.52 5.45
N LYS A 39 -33.67 -23.87 4.90
CA LYS A 39 -34.37 -23.04 3.90
C LYS A 39 -34.77 -21.63 4.39
N TYR A 40 -35.01 -21.46 5.70
CA TYR A 40 -35.46 -20.21 6.30
C TYR A 40 -34.85 -20.02 7.70
N PRO A 41 -33.55 -19.68 7.82
CA PRO A 41 -33.01 -19.30 9.11
C PRO A 41 -33.63 -17.95 9.53
N ASP A 42 -34.04 -17.83 10.79
CA ASP A 42 -34.45 -16.54 11.34
C ASP A 42 -33.20 -15.69 11.57
N LEU A 43 -32.99 -14.73 10.67
CA LEU A 43 -31.91 -13.75 10.73
C LEU A 43 -32.44 -12.36 11.08
N SER A 44 -33.72 -12.26 11.45
CA SER A 44 -34.40 -10.99 11.70
C SER A 44 -34.34 -10.53 13.15
N SER A 45 -33.85 -11.39 14.04
CA SER A 45 -33.67 -11.11 15.47
C SER A 45 -32.39 -10.32 15.74
N ASP A 46 -32.38 -9.58 16.86
CA ASP A 46 -31.19 -8.85 17.38
C ASP A 46 -29.98 -9.77 17.61
N PHE A 47 -30.21 -11.08 17.69
CA PHE A 47 -29.21 -12.12 17.77
C PHE A 47 -29.64 -13.34 16.95
N ALA A 48 -28.77 -13.80 16.07
CA ALA A 48 -28.92 -15.10 15.42
C ALA A 48 -27.62 -15.89 15.55
N HIS A 49 -27.73 -17.18 15.87
CA HIS A 49 -26.61 -18.10 15.95
C HIS A 49 -26.98 -19.38 15.20
N LEU A 50 -26.27 -19.65 14.11
CA LEU A 50 -26.45 -20.82 13.27
C LEU A 50 -25.19 -21.68 13.32
N ARG A 51 -25.39 -22.99 13.41
CA ARG A 51 -24.30 -23.98 13.40
C ARG A 51 -24.63 -25.11 12.45
N SER A 52 -23.69 -25.45 11.59
CA SER A 52 -23.82 -26.60 10.67
C SER A 52 -23.27 -27.88 11.30
N GLY A 53 -23.59 -29.03 10.69
CA GLY A 53 -23.03 -30.33 11.09
C GLY A 53 -21.52 -30.46 10.85
N SER A 54 -20.91 -29.60 10.03
CA SER A 54 -19.46 -29.55 9.80
C SER A 54 -18.69 -28.76 10.87
N GLY A 55 -19.40 -28.11 11.80
CA GLY A 55 -18.82 -27.21 12.80
C GLY A 55 -18.63 -25.78 12.30
N GLU A 56 -19.20 -25.44 11.14
CA GLU A 56 -19.27 -24.05 10.66
C GLU A 56 -20.29 -23.27 11.49
N GLU A 57 -19.95 -22.03 11.85
CA GLU A 57 -20.75 -21.18 12.73
C GLU A 57 -20.95 -19.79 12.11
N LEU A 58 -22.17 -19.27 12.21
CA LEU A 58 -22.51 -17.89 11.88
C LEU A 58 -23.21 -17.26 13.07
N ILE A 59 -22.64 -16.17 13.57
CA ILE A 59 -23.20 -15.36 14.65
C ILE A 59 -23.49 -13.98 14.10
N LEU A 60 -24.69 -13.48 14.33
CA LEU A 60 -25.15 -12.14 13.97
C LEU A 60 -25.59 -11.41 15.22
N ARG A 61 -25.24 -10.14 15.31
CA ARG A 61 -25.67 -9.25 16.40
C ARG A 61 -26.09 -7.91 15.83
N GLU A 62 -27.24 -7.42 16.27
CA GLU A 62 -27.73 -6.09 15.98
C GLU A 62 -27.91 -5.28 17.27
N LEU A 63 -27.50 -4.01 17.22
CA LEU A 63 -27.76 -3.02 18.25
C LEU A 63 -28.38 -1.78 17.62
N GLY A 64 -29.61 -1.47 18.02
CA GLY A 64 -30.19 -0.14 17.85
C GLY A 64 -29.77 0.77 19.00
N GLU A 65 -29.06 1.86 18.71
CA GLU A 65 -28.79 2.96 19.65
C GLU A 65 -29.51 4.23 19.18
N LYS A 66 -29.81 5.16 20.12
CA LYS A 66 -30.46 6.45 19.80
C LYS A 66 -29.58 7.35 18.91
N ALA A 67 -28.28 7.08 18.85
CA ALA A 67 -27.26 7.88 18.16
C ALA A 67 -26.63 7.16 16.95
N GLY A 68 -27.18 6.03 16.52
CA GLY A 68 -26.58 5.19 15.48
C GLY A 68 -26.94 3.72 15.59
N GLY A 69 -26.72 2.96 14.53
CA GLY A 69 -26.95 1.52 14.51
C GLY A 69 -25.65 0.74 14.33
N LEU A 70 -25.51 -0.37 15.05
CA LEU A 70 -24.45 -1.36 14.83
C LEU A 70 -25.10 -2.67 14.38
N VAL A 71 -24.55 -3.27 13.34
CA VAL A 71 -24.84 -4.66 12.98
C VAL A 71 -23.53 -5.33 12.62
N GLY A 72 -23.33 -6.55 13.11
CA GLY A 72 -22.13 -7.30 12.84
C GLY A 72 -22.41 -8.77 12.66
N PHE A 73 -21.43 -9.45 12.07
CA PHE A 73 -21.39 -10.90 12.00
C PHE A 73 -20.00 -11.45 12.29
N ARG A 74 -19.97 -12.70 12.73
CA ARG A 74 -18.80 -13.57 12.72
C ARG A 74 -19.16 -14.87 12.02
N HIS A 75 -18.35 -15.26 11.07
CA HIS A 75 -18.44 -16.53 10.36
C HIS A 75 -17.16 -17.32 10.57
N ASP A 76 -17.28 -18.50 11.17
CA ASP A 76 -16.18 -19.42 11.42
C ASP A 76 -16.35 -20.66 10.56
N TYR A 77 -15.34 -20.95 9.74
CA TYR A 77 -15.30 -22.11 8.85
C TYR A 77 -14.08 -23.00 9.18
N PRO A 78 -14.28 -24.15 9.84
CA PRO A 78 -13.22 -25.11 10.05
C PRO A 78 -12.89 -25.89 8.75
N ASP A 79 -11.60 -26.20 8.54
CA ASP A 79 -11.16 -27.02 7.41
C ASP A 79 -10.45 -28.32 7.84
N ASP A 80 -10.23 -29.20 6.85
CA ASP A 80 -9.63 -30.53 7.07
C ASP A 80 -8.16 -30.46 7.51
N ALA A 81 -7.48 -29.33 7.30
CA ALA A 81 -6.11 -29.08 7.75
C ALA A 81 -6.05 -28.64 9.23
N GLY A 82 -7.19 -28.64 9.92
CA GLY A 82 -7.30 -28.23 11.32
C GLY A 82 -7.18 -26.71 11.51
N ARG A 83 -7.49 -25.93 10.49
CA ARG A 83 -7.54 -24.46 10.55
C ARG A 83 -8.98 -24.01 10.72
N ILE A 84 -9.16 -22.82 11.29
CA ILE A 84 -10.44 -22.12 11.37
C ILE A 84 -10.28 -20.81 10.62
N TRP A 85 -11.03 -20.67 9.53
CA TRP A 85 -11.13 -19.44 8.75
C TRP A 85 -12.23 -18.58 9.35
N ARG A 86 -11.83 -17.48 9.98
CA ARG A 86 -12.74 -16.54 10.61
C ARG A 86 -12.91 -15.30 9.75
N THR A 87 -14.14 -14.95 9.44
CA THR A 87 -14.49 -13.68 8.80
C THR A 87 -15.45 -12.91 9.69
N GLU A 88 -15.08 -11.68 10.01
CA GLU A 88 -15.88 -10.76 10.82
C GLU A 88 -16.20 -9.53 9.98
N GLY A 89 -17.43 -9.04 10.08
CA GLY A 89 -17.82 -7.79 9.45
C GLY A 89 -18.74 -7.00 10.35
N VAL A 90 -18.52 -5.69 10.41
CA VAL A 90 -19.33 -4.75 11.20
C VAL A 90 -19.68 -3.57 10.33
N LEU A 91 -20.98 -3.27 10.26
CA LEU A 91 -21.49 -1.99 9.77
C LEU A 91 -21.84 -1.13 10.98
N SER A 92 -21.15 -0.01 11.11
CA SER A 92 -21.53 1.05 12.04
C SER A 92 -22.15 2.22 11.28
N THR A 93 -23.19 2.80 11.85
CA THR A 93 -23.83 4.02 11.32
C THR A 93 -23.86 5.04 12.45
N ASN A 94 -23.36 6.24 12.19
CA ASN A 94 -23.39 7.32 13.16
C ASN A 94 -24.72 8.10 13.09
N SER A 95 -24.87 9.06 13.99
CA SER A 95 -26.08 9.90 14.08
C SER A 95 -26.30 10.80 12.87
N THR A 96 -25.26 11.06 12.07
CA THR A 96 -25.36 11.83 10.82
C THR A 96 -25.71 10.95 9.60
N GLY A 97 -25.87 9.63 9.80
CA GLY A 97 -26.21 8.67 8.75
C GLY A 97 -25.02 8.23 7.91
N GLN A 98 -23.80 8.64 8.25
CA GLN A 98 -22.58 8.13 7.61
C GLN A 98 -22.30 6.74 8.15
N GLY A 99 -22.25 5.77 7.23
CA GLY A 99 -21.90 4.39 7.56
C GLY A 99 -20.41 4.15 7.40
N LEU A 100 -19.88 3.21 8.18
CA LEU A 100 -18.55 2.66 8.05
C LEU A 100 -18.66 1.15 8.09
N VAL A 101 -18.14 0.48 7.05
CA VAL A 101 -18.01 -0.97 7.04
C VAL A 101 -16.59 -1.34 7.38
N ARG A 102 -16.45 -2.30 8.30
CA ARG A 102 -15.19 -2.93 8.65
C ARG A 102 -15.30 -4.42 8.40
N VAL A 103 -14.29 -5.00 7.74
CA VAL A 103 -14.21 -6.43 7.48
C VAL A 103 -12.82 -6.94 7.84
N ARG A 104 -12.78 -8.05 8.58
CA ARG A 104 -11.55 -8.71 9.02
C ARG A 104 -11.62 -10.19 8.69
N THR A 105 -10.51 -10.76 8.24
CA THR A 105 -10.38 -12.20 8.01
C THR A 105 -9.11 -12.72 8.65
N GLN A 106 -9.20 -13.90 9.28
CA GLN A 106 -8.11 -14.54 10.00
C GLN A 106 -8.04 -16.03 9.69
N CYS A 107 -6.83 -16.60 9.74
CA CYS A 107 -6.60 -18.04 9.73
C CYS A 107 -6.08 -18.43 11.12
N ILE A 108 -6.85 -19.23 11.85
CA ILE A 108 -6.58 -19.62 13.24
C ILE A 108 -6.24 -21.12 13.28
N ALA A 109 -5.32 -21.52 14.17
CA ALA A 109 -5.01 -22.94 14.37
C ALA A 109 -6.08 -23.57 15.25
N GLY A 110 -6.94 -24.43 14.67
CA GLY A 110 -7.91 -25.22 15.41
C GLY A 110 -7.30 -26.48 16.04
N ARG A 111 -6.15 -26.94 15.55
CA ARG A 111 -5.40 -28.09 16.09
C ARG A 111 -3.89 -27.79 16.16
N PRO A 112 -3.15 -28.39 17.11
CA PRO A 112 -1.69 -28.32 17.13
C PRO A 112 -1.09 -28.80 15.80
N GLY A 113 -0.13 -28.05 15.26
CA GLY A 113 0.56 -28.38 14.01
C GLY A 113 -0.11 -27.87 12.73
N ALA A 114 -1.25 -27.16 12.82
CA ALA A 114 -1.88 -26.54 11.65
C ALA A 114 -0.96 -25.48 11.01
N THR A 115 -0.69 -25.59 9.71
CA THR A 115 0.09 -24.60 8.95
C THR A 115 -0.83 -23.45 8.56
N LEU A 116 -0.68 -22.32 9.21
CA LEU A 116 -1.52 -21.16 8.98
C LEU A 116 -1.17 -20.50 7.63
N GLU A 117 -2.16 -19.84 7.03
CA GLU A 117 -2.02 -19.11 5.77
C GLU A 117 -2.50 -17.67 5.89
N THR A 118 -1.98 -16.76 5.06
CA THR A 118 -2.47 -15.38 5.00
C THR A 118 -3.85 -15.35 4.34
N PRO A 119 -4.89 -14.87 5.04
CA PRO A 119 -6.23 -14.78 4.48
C PRO A 119 -6.29 -13.79 3.32
N ARG A 120 -7.13 -14.12 2.33
CA ARG A 120 -7.39 -13.27 1.16
C ARG A 120 -8.56 -12.33 1.44
N LYS A 121 -8.64 -11.25 0.67
CA LYS A 121 -9.82 -10.36 0.62
C LYS A 121 -11.09 -11.19 0.38
N PRO A 122 -12.07 -11.20 1.31
CA PRO A 122 -13.32 -11.93 1.11
C PRO A 122 -14.14 -11.31 -0.03
N TYR A 123 -14.87 -12.17 -0.76
CA TYR A 123 -15.75 -11.75 -1.86
C TYR A 123 -16.84 -10.77 -1.41
N LEU A 124 -17.25 -10.83 -0.13
CA LEU A 124 -18.19 -9.87 0.47
C LEU A 124 -17.82 -8.41 0.20
N ILE A 125 -16.56 -8.01 0.35
CA ILE A 125 -16.12 -6.61 0.12
C ILE A 125 -16.36 -6.21 -1.33
N LYS A 126 -16.14 -7.15 -2.24
CA LYS A 126 -16.31 -6.94 -3.67
C LYS A 126 -17.78 -6.80 -4.04
N ALA A 127 -18.66 -7.60 -3.44
CA ALA A 127 -20.10 -7.45 -3.58
C ALA A 127 -20.55 -6.06 -3.09
N LEU A 128 -20.18 -5.69 -1.86
CA LEU A 128 -20.52 -4.37 -1.30
C LEU A 128 -20.13 -3.22 -2.23
N VAL A 129 -18.88 -3.18 -2.70
CA VAL A 129 -18.42 -2.11 -3.59
C VAL A 129 -19.13 -2.16 -4.95
N GLY A 130 -19.30 -3.35 -5.54
CA GLY A 130 -19.99 -3.55 -6.82
C GLY A 130 -21.47 -3.14 -6.79
N ASP A 131 -22.14 -3.33 -5.65
CA ASP A 131 -23.53 -2.93 -5.42
C ASP A 131 -23.67 -1.44 -5.04
N GLY A 132 -22.58 -0.67 -5.14
CA GLY A 132 -22.58 0.78 -4.97
C GLY A 132 -22.65 1.23 -3.51
N TRP A 133 -22.17 0.41 -2.57
CA TRP A 133 -22.08 0.81 -1.16
C TRP A 133 -20.98 1.82 -0.90
N GLY A 134 -20.04 2.02 -1.83
CA GLY A 134 -18.90 2.90 -1.63
C GLY A 134 -19.29 4.34 -1.27
N GLY A 135 -18.81 4.82 -0.13
CA GLY A 135 -19.02 6.18 0.36
C GLY A 135 -17.89 7.13 -0.02
N GLN A 136 -18.01 8.38 0.45
CA GLN A 136 -16.99 9.41 0.28
C GLN A 136 -15.88 9.23 1.33
N ASP A 137 -14.64 9.14 0.86
CA ASP A 137 -13.40 8.98 1.63
C ASP A 137 -12.51 10.20 1.37
N GLY A 138 -12.83 11.31 2.02
CA GLY A 138 -12.23 12.61 1.76
C GLY A 138 -12.60 13.16 0.38
N SER A 139 -11.60 13.33 -0.48
CA SER A 139 -11.77 13.83 -1.85
C SER A 139 -12.00 12.72 -2.87
N LEU A 140 -11.94 11.44 -2.45
CA LEU A 140 -12.14 10.28 -3.30
C LEU A 140 -13.42 9.54 -2.90
N THR A 141 -13.98 8.78 -3.83
CA THR A 141 -15.13 7.89 -3.57
C THR A 141 -14.67 6.46 -3.67
N VAL A 142 -15.04 5.65 -2.67
CA VAL A 142 -14.72 4.22 -2.65
C VAL A 142 -15.37 3.55 -3.85
N SER A 143 -14.58 2.95 -4.71
CA SER A 143 -15.06 2.25 -5.91
C SER A 143 -14.11 1.13 -6.30
N ASP A 144 -14.54 0.29 -7.23
CA ASP A 144 -13.73 -0.74 -7.88
C ASP A 144 -13.19 -0.27 -9.25
N GLN A 145 -13.32 1.04 -9.54
CA GLN A 145 -12.88 1.68 -10.78
C GLN A 145 -11.69 2.61 -10.53
N PRO A 146 -10.78 2.77 -11.50
CA PRO A 146 -9.68 3.71 -11.36
C PRO A 146 -10.19 5.16 -11.45
N PHE A 147 -9.76 6.00 -10.52
CA PHE A 147 -9.99 7.43 -10.57
C PHE A 147 -8.96 8.09 -11.50
N ARG A 148 -9.41 8.54 -12.67
CA ARG A 148 -8.53 9.23 -13.63
C ARG A 148 -8.56 10.73 -13.38
N LEU A 149 -7.39 11.29 -13.13
CA LEU A 149 -7.23 12.72 -12.94
C LEU A 149 -7.37 13.43 -14.28
N GLU A 150 -8.03 14.59 -14.24
CA GLU A 150 -8.08 15.51 -15.37
C GLU A 150 -6.81 16.37 -15.42
N ASP A 151 -6.39 16.76 -16.63
CA ASP A 151 -5.28 17.67 -16.85
C ASP A 151 -5.74 19.13 -16.60
N SER A 152 -6.09 19.41 -15.33
CA SER A 152 -6.69 20.66 -14.88
C SER A 152 -6.11 21.12 -13.54
N GLY A 153 -6.40 22.37 -13.15
CA GLY A 153 -5.97 22.91 -11.86
C GLY A 153 -6.52 22.12 -10.67
N ASP A 154 -7.77 21.66 -10.76
CA ASP A 154 -8.42 20.84 -9.72
C ASP A 154 -7.81 19.43 -9.68
N GLY A 155 -7.49 18.85 -10.84
CA GLY A 155 -6.74 17.60 -10.92
C GLY A 155 -5.37 17.71 -10.23
N LEU A 156 -4.64 18.80 -10.44
CA LEU A 156 -3.36 19.05 -9.77
C LEU A 156 -3.51 19.22 -8.25
N LEU A 157 -4.57 19.86 -7.78
CA LEU A 157 -4.87 19.99 -6.34
C LEU A 157 -5.13 18.62 -5.71
N LEU A 158 -5.95 17.78 -6.36
CA LEU A 158 -6.23 16.44 -5.88
C LEU A 158 -4.98 15.55 -5.89
N ALA A 159 -4.20 15.58 -6.98
CA ALA A 159 -2.95 14.83 -7.07
C ALA A 159 -1.95 15.24 -5.98
N ARG A 160 -1.85 16.55 -5.69
CA ARG A 160 -1.05 17.05 -4.58
C ARG A 160 -1.55 16.51 -3.24
N ALA A 161 -2.86 16.57 -2.99
CA ALA A 161 -3.45 16.01 -1.78
C ALA A 161 -3.15 14.51 -1.64
N VAL A 162 -3.16 13.74 -2.74
CA VAL A 162 -2.75 12.33 -2.72
C VAL A 162 -1.30 12.18 -2.32
N VAL A 163 -0.38 12.94 -2.94
CA VAL A 163 1.06 12.88 -2.63
C VAL A 163 1.34 13.21 -1.16
N GLN A 164 0.58 14.14 -0.58
CA GLN A 164 0.72 14.58 0.81
C GLN A 164 -0.07 13.71 1.82
N GLY A 165 -0.92 12.80 1.34
CA GLY A 165 -1.74 11.92 2.20
C GLY A 165 -3.00 12.60 2.75
N GLU A 166 -3.43 13.69 2.13
CA GLU A 166 -4.59 14.50 2.53
C GLU A 166 -5.87 14.17 1.73
N ALA A 167 -5.75 13.41 0.63
CA ALA A 167 -6.87 13.11 -0.26
C ALA A 167 -7.88 12.09 0.29
N SER A 168 -7.46 11.24 1.22
CA SER A 168 -8.22 10.11 1.75
C SER A 168 -8.02 9.99 3.25
N GLU A 169 -9.04 9.52 3.97
CA GLU A 169 -9.05 9.36 5.42
C GLU A 169 -8.90 7.90 5.86
N PHE A 170 -9.52 6.96 5.13
CA PHE A 170 -9.59 5.55 5.49
C PHE A 170 -8.71 4.66 4.62
N LEU A 171 -8.80 4.80 3.30
CA LEU A 171 -8.10 3.90 2.37
C LEU A 171 -6.77 4.51 1.89
N PRO A 172 -5.69 3.71 1.74
CA PRO A 172 -4.51 4.14 1.02
C PRO A 172 -4.83 4.40 -0.46
N VAL A 173 -3.96 5.14 -1.13
CA VAL A 173 -4.10 5.49 -2.54
C VAL A 173 -2.90 4.94 -3.33
N VAL A 174 -3.18 4.08 -4.29
CA VAL A 174 -2.22 3.64 -5.30
C VAL A 174 -2.23 4.66 -6.44
N TYR A 175 -1.18 5.47 -6.53
CA TYR A 175 -1.02 6.51 -7.53
C TYR A 175 -0.17 6.00 -8.70
N VAL A 176 -0.74 5.97 -9.91
CA VAL A 176 -0.09 5.51 -11.14
C VAL A 176 0.37 6.72 -11.95
N SER A 177 1.69 6.96 -11.98
CA SER A 177 2.26 8.07 -12.77
C SER A 177 2.44 7.72 -14.24
N SER A 178 2.45 8.75 -15.10
CA SER A 178 2.69 8.59 -16.53
C SER A 178 4.17 8.37 -16.86
N THR A 179 4.46 7.54 -17.87
CA THR A 179 5.81 7.30 -18.42
C THR A 179 6.20 8.38 -19.43
N SER A 180 5.47 8.46 -20.55
CA SER A 180 5.69 9.41 -21.64
C SER A 180 4.37 9.77 -22.31
N GLY A 181 4.13 11.07 -22.54
CA GLY A 181 2.86 11.53 -23.11
C GLY A 181 1.66 11.12 -22.25
N LYS A 182 0.75 10.31 -22.82
CA LYS A 182 -0.42 9.72 -22.15
C LYS A 182 -0.30 8.19 -22.01
N ASN A 183 0.90 7.72 -21.71
CA ASN A 183 1.18 6.31 -21.46
C ASN A 183 1.54 6.07 -19.99
N TRP A 184 1.36 4.83 -19.54
CA TRP A 184 1.70 4.37 -18.18
C TRP A 184 2.50 3.08 -18.25
N ALA A 185 3.17 2.72 -17.16
CA ALA A 185 3.87 1.43 -17.06
C ALA A 185 2.90 0.23 -17.00
N LEU A 186 1.67 0.48 -16.59
CA LEU A 186 0.57 -0.48 -16.58
C LEU A 186 -0.35 -0.20 -17.78
N SER A 187 -0.81 -1.26 -18.45
CA SER A 187 -1.87 -1.13 -19.46
C SER A 187 -3.21 -0.77 -18.83
N ASP A 188 -4.13 -0.26 -19.64
CA ASP A 188 -5.47 0.15 -19.18
C ASP A 188 -6.25 -1.00 -18.50
N ASP A 189 -6.14 -2.20 -19.06
CA ASP A 189 -6.74 -3.43 -18.51
C ASP A 189 -6.10 -3.81 -17.16
N GLN A 190 -4.77 -3.68 -17.04
CA GLN A 190 -4.07 -3.91 -15.78
C GLN A 190 -4.45 -2.88 -14.71
N ILE A 191 -4.62 -1.61 -15.08
CA ILE A 191 -5.07 -0.54 -14.17
C ILE A 191 -6.49 -0.82 -13.69
N SER A 192 -7.39 -1.16 -14.61
CA SER A 192 -8.79 -1.48 -14.30
C SER A 192 -8.89 -2.71 -13.41
N LYS A 193 -8.13 -3.76 -13.72
CA LYS A 193 -8.02 -4.96 -12.89
C LYS A 193 -7.44 -4.66 -11.50
N LEU A 194 -6.43 -3.80 -11.42
CA LEU A 194 -5.83 -3.40 -10.15
C LEU A 194 -6.85 -2.65 -9.28
N ALA A 195 -7.60 -1.72 -9.84
CA ALA A 195 -8.68 -1.02 -9.14
C ALA A 195 -9.78 -1.98 -8.66
N TYR A 196 -10.15 -2.93 -9.52
CA TYR A 196 -11.14 -3.94 -9.19
C TYR A 196 -10.70 -4.87 -8.05
N ASP A 197 -9.46 -5.35 -8.10
CA ASP A 197 -8.86 -6.18 -7.05
C ASP A 197 -8.76 -5.41 -5.73
N LEU A 198 -8.45 -4.11 -5.79
CA LEU A 198 -8.28 -3.23 -4.63
C LEU A 198 -9.56 -2.51 -4.16
N GLY A 199 -10.70 -2.66 -4.82
CA GLY A 199 -11.93 -1.99 -4.43
C GLY A 199 -12.29 -2.25 -2.95
N GLY A 200 -12.48 -1.19 -2.15
CA GLY A 200 -12.69 -1.30 -0.71
C GLY A 200 -11.43 -1.62 0.11
N VAL A 201 -10.24 -1.63 -0.48
CA VAL A 201 -8.92 -1.80 0.17
C VAL A 201 -8.01 -0.61 -0.10
N ALA A 202 -8.02 -0.08 -1.33
CA ALA A 202 -7.27 1.11 -1.72
C ALA A 202 -7.95 1.81 -2.89
N HIS A 203 -7.78 3.13 -3.00
CA HIS A 203 -8.12 3.87 -4.21
C HIS A 203 -7.02 3.71 -5.25
N VAL A 204 -7.37 3.63 -6.53
CA VAL A 204 -6.38 3.68 -7.62
C VAL A 204 -6.55 5.00 -8.36
N VAL A 205 -5.54 5.86 -8.29
CA VAL A 205 -5.54 7.18 -8.93
C VAL A 205 -4.56 7.17 -10.09
N VAL A 206 -4.99 7.62 -11.26
CA VAL A 206 -4.20 7.59 -12.50
C VAL A 206 -3.96 9.00 -13.00
N GLU A 207 -2.70 9.34 -13.19
CA GLU A 207 -2.26 10.64 -13.70
C GLU A 207 -2.56 10.78 -15.21
N PRO A 208 -2.95 11.97 -15.73
CA PRO A 208 -3.32 12.10 -17.14
C PRO A 208 -2.14 12.07 -18.11
N SER A 209 -0.99 12.65 -17.74
CA SER A 209 0.09 12.89 -18.69
C SER A 209 1.45 13.15 -18.04
N ARG A 210 2.54 12.95 -18.79
CA ARG A 210 3.90 13.26 -18.31
C ARG A 210 4.14 14.75 -18.05
N SER A 211 3.45 15.66 -18.74
CA SER A 211 3.51 17.10 -18.44
C SER A 211 2.93 17.40 -17.06
N PHE A 212 1.83 16.73 -16.71
CA PHE A 212 1.22 16.83 -15.40
C PHE A 212 2.18 16.41 -14.27
N SER A 213 3.00 15.37 -14.48
CA SER A 213 4.06 14.99 -13.52
C SER A 213 5.01 16.14 -13.18
N PHE A 214 5.36 16.98 -14.17
CA PHE A 214 6.28 18.10 -13.96
C PHE A 214 5.62 19.23 -13.17
N ASP A 215 4.38 19.57 -13.50
CA ASP A 215 3.62 20.59 -12.78
C ASP A 215 3.35 20.16 -11.33
N LEU A 216 3.05 18.87 -11.11
CA LEU A 216 2.91 18.30 -9.79
C LEU A 216 4.24 18.30 -9.02
N ARG A 217 5.38 18.07 -9.69
CA ARG A 217 6.71 18.11 -9.08
C ARG A 217 7.05 19.47 -8.51
N GLU A 218 6.73 20.54 -9.22
CA GLU A 218 6.94 21.90 -8.73
C GLU A 218 6.12 22.19 -7.46
N ARG A 219 4.86 21.73 -7.44
CA ARG A 219 3.94 21.95 -6.31
C ARG A 219 4.24 21.08 -5.09
N THR A 220 4.85 19.91 -5.29
CA THR A 220 5.17 18.93 -4.23
C THR A 220 6.63 18.95 -3.81
N LYS A 221 7.44 19.88 -4.34
CA LYS A 221 8.89 19.97 -4.12
C LYS A 221 9.63 18.66 -4.45
N GLY A 222 9.11 17.88 -5.40
CA GLY A 222 9.67 16.60 -5.83
C GLY A 222 9.28 15.38 -5.00
N ALA A 223 8.26 15.47 -4.13
CA ALA A 223 7.78 14.31 -3.39
C ALA A 223 6.94 13.33 -4.24
N ASN A 224 6.41 13.79 -5.38
CA ASN A 224 5.57 12.98 -6.27
C ASN A 224 6.32 11.80 -6.90
N VAL A 225 5.57 10.74 -7.21
CA VAL A 225 6.05 9.70 -8.13
C VAL A 225 5.90 10.15 -9.57
N TYR A 226 6.74 9.61 -10.46
CA TYR A 226 6.80 10.00 -11.85
C TYR A 226 7.40 8.89 -12.71
N GLY A 227 7.23 8.96 -14.03
CA GLY A 227 7.99 8.16 -15.00
C GLY A 227 7.53 6.71 -15.07
N GLY A 228 6.24 6.45 -14.82
CA GLY A 228 5.69 5.10 -14.74
C GLY A 228 5.86 4.44 -13.37
N THR A 229 6.42 5.14 -12.40
CA THR A 229 6.46 4.70 -11.01
C THR A 229 5.05 4.68 -10.43
N VAL A 230 4.72 3.63 -9.70
CA VAL A 230 3.51 3.51 -8.89
C VAL A 230 3.84 3.85 -7.45
N GLY A 231 3.18 4.87 -6.91
CA GLY A 231 3.32 5.29 -5.52
C GLY A 231 2.21 4.70 -4.66
N LEU A 232 2.52 4.29 -3.44
CA LEU A 232 1.52 3.98 -2.42
C LEU A 232 1.50 5.12 -1.41
N SER A 233 0.42 5.87 -1.39
CA SER A 233 0.16 6.93 -0.42
C SER A 233 -0.73 6.45 0.71
N VAL A 234 -0.40 6.84 1.94
CA VAL A 234 -1.14 6.50 3.15
C VAL A 234 -1.77 7.77 3.74
N PRO A 235 -3.04 7.70 4.21
CA PRO A 235 -3.67 8.82 4.90
C PRO A 235 -2.77 9.45 5.97
N LYS A 236 -2.74 10.78 6.02
CA LYS A 236 -1.94 11.60 6.95
C LYS A 236 -0.41 11.46 6.83
N THR A 237 0.09 10.58 5.96
CA THR A 237 1.53 10.31 5.81
C THR A 237 2.05 10.70 4.42
N GLY A 238 1.26 10.48 3.37
CA GLY A 238 1.70 10.66 1.99
C GLY A 238 2.36 9.41 1.42
N ILE A 239 3.20 9.58 0.39
CA ILE A 239 3.84 8.45 -0.30
C ILE A 239 4.84 7.73 0.62
N VAL A 240 4.53 6.46 0.93
CA VAL A 240 5.36 5.59 1.79
C VAL A 240 6.09 4.49 1.03
N ARG A 241 5.65 4.14 -0.18
CA ARG A 241 6.34 3.18 -1.07
C ARG A 241 6.33 3.69 -2.51
N ARG A 242 7.42 3.45 -3.21
CA ARG A 242 7.57 3.67 -4.65
C ARG A 242 7.93 2.35 -5.30
N MET A 243 7.25 2.02 -6.39
CA MET A 243 7.41 0.76 -7.11
C MET A 243 7.57 1.08 -8.59
N PHE A 244 8.60 0.56 -9.23
CA PHE A 244 8.88 0.79 -10.64
C PHE A 244 9.42 -0.48 -11.27
N ILE A 245 9.31 -0.58 -12.60
CA ILE A 245 9.87 -1.71 -13.34
C ILE A 245 11.39 -1.60 -13.29
N GLY A 246 12.05 -2.64 -12.81
CA GLY A 246 13.48 -2.69 -12.57
C GLY A 246 13.92 -4.09 -12.13
N TRP A 247 15.07 -4.21 -11.47
CA TRP A 247 15.59 -5.50 -11.04
C TRP A 247 14.63 -6.32 -10.18
N GLN A 248 13.98 -5.67 -9.21
CA GLN A 248 13.07 -6.33 -8.28
C GLN A 248 11.70 -6.64 -8.89
N ILE A 249 11.28 -5.86 -9.88
CA ILE A 249 9.96 -5.92 -10.51
C ILE A 249 10.19 -5.93 -12.02
N PRO A 250 10.30 -7.11 -12.66
CA PRO A 250 10.83 -7.21 -14.01
C PRO A 250 9.85 -6.71 -15.09
N ASP A 251 8.55 -6.72 -14.82
CA ASP A 251 7.50 -6.43 -15.81
C ASP A 251 6.30 -5.69 -15.20
N SER A 252 5.38 -5.25 -16.08
CA SER A 252 4.16 -4.54 -15.68
C SER A 252 3.22 -5.39 -14.82
N ARG A 253 3.23 -6.71 -15.02
CA ARG A 253 2.44 -7.64 -14.20
C ARG A 253 2.97 -7.70 -12.78
N GLY A 254 4.29 -7.86 -12.61
CA GLY A 254 4.95 -7.79 -11.32
C GLY A 254 4.72 -6.45 -10.63
N LEU A 255 4.67 -5.34 -11.39
CA LEU A 255 4.38 -4.02 -10.83
C LEU A 255 2.95 -3.93 -10.26
N ALA A 256 1.96 -4.43 -11.02
CA ALA A 256 0.58 -4.49 -10.54
C ALA A 256 0.43 -5.42 -9.33
N ASP A 257 1.08 -6.58 -9.34
CA ASP A 257 1.06 -7.54 -8.23
C ASP A 257 1.72 -6.96 -6.96
N ALA A 258 2.86 -6.26 -7.11
CA ALA A 258 3.55 -5.59 -6.00
C ALA A 258 2.72 -4.44 -5.41
N ALA A 259 2.04 -3.67 -6.27
CA ALA A 259 1.14 -2.60 -5.83
C ALA A 259 -0.06 -3.17 -5.07
N ARG A 260 -0.70 -4.24 -5.59
CA ARG A 260 -1.82 -4.92 -4.92
C ARG A 260 -1.42 -5.46 -3.56
N LEU A 261 -0.30 -6.18 -3.49
CA LEU A 261 0.18 -6.78 -2.24
C LEU A 261 0.53 -5.70 -1.22
N SER A 262 1.30 -4.69 -1.62
CA SER A 262 1.70 -3.59 -0.74
C SER A 262 0.50 -2.81 -0.20
N ALA A 263 -0.50 -2.51 -1.04
CA ALA A 263 -1.70 -1.81 -0.61
C ALA A 263 -2.54 -2.66 0.37
N THR A 264 -2.69 -3.95 0.10
CA THR A 264 -3.42 -4.90 0.97
C THR A 264 -2.74 -5.04 2.34
N GLU A 265 -1.42 -5.21 2.34
CA GLU A 265 -0.62 -5.25 3.57
C GLU A 265 -0.81 -3.95 4.36
N VAL A 266 -0.52 -2.80 3.74
CA VAL A 266 -0.60 -1.51 4.41
C VAL A 266 -2.00 -1.25 4.97
N ARG A 267 -3.06 -1.50 4.20
CA ARG A 267 -4.43 -1.31 4.68
C ARG A 267 -4.75 -2.16 5.91
N SER A 268 -4.26 -3.39 5.95
CA SER A 268 -4.47 -4.32 7.07
C SER A 268 -3.79 -3.87 8.36
N TYR A 269 -2.80 -2.95 8.27
CA TYR A 269 -2.10 -2.37 9.41
C TYR A 269 -2.54 -0.96 9.79
N LEU A 270 -3.36 -0.31 8.97
CA LEU A 270 -3.78 1.06 9.28
C LEU A 270 -4.61 1.06 10.57
N PRO A 271 -4.42 2.09 11.43
CA PRO A 271 -5.19 2.23 12.65
C PRO A 271 -6.68 2.18 12.37
N THR A 272 -7.38 1.45 13.21
CA THR A 272 -8.80 1.19 13.05
C THR A 272 -9.60 2.34 13.61
N GLN A 273 -10.54 2.85 12.82
CA GLN A 273 -11.46 3.90 13.22
C GLN A 273 -12.86 3.35 13.53
N GLY A 274 -13.21 2.19 12.94
CA GLY A 274 -14.48 1.52 13.14
C GLY A 274 -14.51 0.57 14.33
N VAL A 275 -15.73 0.16 14.69
CA VAL A 275 -16.02 -0.78 15.79
C VAL A 275 -15.66 -2.20 15.38
N ASP A 276 -15.00 -2.94 16.27
CA ASP A 276 -14.67 -4.36 16.08
C ASP A 276 -15.83 -5.29 16.47
N TRP A 277 -15.83 -6.50 15.93
CA TRP A 277 -16.82 -7.52 16.31
C TRP A 277 -16.82 -7.79 17.82
N SER A 278 -15.64 -7.89 18.44
CA SER A 278 -15.50 -8.12 19.89
C SER A 278 -16.21 -7.02 20.70
N GLU A 279 -16.14 -5.77 20.24
CA GLU A 279 -16.83 -4.64 20.88
C GLU A 279 -18.35 -4.70 20.65
N VAL A 280 -18.81 -5.09 19.45
CA VAL A 280 -20.24 -5.34 19.19
C VAL A 280 -20.77 -6.42 20.12
N GLN A 281 -20.02 -7.51 20.30
CA GLN A 281 -20.39 -8.61 21.17
C GLN A 281 -20.48 -8.15 22.63
N GLU A 282 -19.49 -7.41 23.13
CA GLU A 282 -19.50 -6.87 24.50
C GLU A 282 -20.72 -5.95 24.73
N ARG A 283 -20.95 -4.98 23.83
CA ARG A 283 -22.08 -4.05 23.92
C ARG A 283 -23.42 -4.78 23.89
N ALA A 284 -23.55 -5.83 23.08
CA ALA A 284 -24.76 -6.62 22.99
C ALA A 284 -25.03 -7.41 24.28
N LEU A 285 -24.00 -8.06 24.84
CA LEU A 285 -24.11 -8.76 26.12
C LEU A 285 -24.46 -7.81 27.27
N ARG A 286 -23.88 -6.61 27.29
CA ARG A 286 -24.21 -5.58 28.27
C ARG A 286 -25.68 -5.14 28.16
N LYS A 287 -26.15 -4.82 26.96
CA LYS A 287 -27.54 -4.40 26.72
C LYS A 287 -28.54 -5.50 27.07
N ALA A 288 -28.24 -6.76 26.74
CA ALA A 288 -29.09 -7.90 27.10
C ALA A 288 -29.27 -8.00 28.62
N ARG A 289 -28.18 -7.84 29.39
CA ARG A 289 -28.22 -7.82 30.86
C ARG A 289 -29.01 -6.63 31.42
N GLU A 290 -28.76 -5.43 30.90
CA GLU A 290 -29.50 -4.22 31.32
C GLU A 290 -31.01 -4.36 31.06
N THR A 291 -31.39 -4.95 29.93
CA THR A 291 -32.80 -5.16 29.56
C THR A 291 -33.44 -6.24 30.42
N ALA A 292 -32.69 -7.27 30.79
CA ALA A 292 -33.20 -8.38 31.60
C ALA A 292 -33.22 -8.05 33.11
N GLY A 293 -32.41 -7.10 33.59
CA GLY A 293 -32.43 -6.62 34.98
C GLY A 293 -32.30 -7.76 36.00
N ASP A 294 -33.16 -7.76 37.04
CA ASP A 294 -33.24 -8.81 38.06
C ASP A 294 -34.07 -10.04 37.63
N ALA A 295 -34.58 -10.07 36.39
CA ALA A 295 -35.41 -11.16 35.89
C ALA A 295 -34.61 -12.37 35.37
N LEU A 296 -33.28 -12.25 35.27
CA LEU A 296 -32.40 -13.36 34.92
C LEU A 296 -32.34 -14.36 36.08
N THR A 297 -32.53 -15.63 35.77
CA THR A 297 -32.19 -16.68 36.73
C THR A 297 -30.68 -16.72 36.96
N PHE A 298 -30.26 -17.28 38.11
CA PHE A 298 -28.84 -17.43 38.42
C PHE A 298 -28.08 -18.14 37.27
N ASP A 299 -28.67 -19.19 36.70
CA ASP A 299 -28.08 -19.95 35.59
C ASP A 299 -27.92 -19.10 34.31
N GLN A 300 -28.91 -18.28 33.96
CA GLN A 300 -28.83 -17.38 32.80
C GLN A 300 -27.80 -16.26 33.00
N LEU A 301 -27.68 -15.79 34.24
CA LEU A 301 -26.67 -14.81 34.62
C LEU A 301 -25.25 -15.42 34.55
N GLU A 302 -25.08 -16.65 35.05
CA GLU A 302 -23.81 -17.39 34.98
C GLU A 302 -23.40 -17.64 33.52
N GLU A 303 -24.32 -18.08 32.67
CA GLU A 303 -24.07 -18.28 31.24
C GLU A 303 -23.63 -16.98 30.55
N SER A 304 -24.30 -15.86 30.84
CA SER A 304 -23.90 -14.54 30.32
C SER A 304 -22.49 -14.12 30.77
N TYR A 305 -22.10 -14.39 32.02
CA TYR A 305 -20.75 -14.10 32.50
C TYR A 305 -19.70 -15.02 31.86
N LEU A 306 -20.02 -16.29 31.63
CA LEU A 306 -19.13 -17.22 30.94
C LEU A 306 -18.89 -16.77 29.49
N GLU A 307 -19.93 -16.30 28.80
CA GLU A 307 -19.81 -15.71 27.46
C GLU A 307 -18.91 -14.46 27.46
N GLU A 308 -19.06 -13.57 28.43
CA GLU A 308 -18.23 -12.37 28.56
C GLU A 308 -16.76 -12.71 28.84
N ILE A 309 -16.50 -13.68 29.73
CA ILE A 309 -15.15 -14.17 30.00
C ILE A 309 -14.52 -14.76 28.73
N ALA A 310 -15.30 -15.51 27.93
CA ALA A 310 -14.83 -16.05 26.66
C ALA A 310 -14.48 -14.94 25.67
N ALA A 311 -15.35 -13.93 25.51
CA ALA A 311 -15.12 -12.78 24.64
C ALA A 311 -13.88 -11.97 25.05
N LEU A 312 -13.72 -11.68 26.35
CA LEU A 312 -12.56 -10.95 26.87
C LEU A 312 -11.25 -11.71 26.70
N LYS A 313 -11.25 -13.04 26.96
CA LYS A 313 -10.07 -13.88 26.71
C LYS A 313 -9.67 -13.87 25.25
N GLU A 314 -10.66 -13.88 24.35
CA GLU A 314 -10.44 -13.81 22.92
C GLU A 314 -9.84 -12.46 22.49
N GLN A 315 -10.40 -11.35 22.99
CA GLN A 315 -9.88 -10.00 22.74
C GLN A 315 -8.42 -9.85 23.21
N ILE A 316 -8.07 -10.42 24.38
CA ILE A 316 -6.67 -10.48 24.85
C ILE A 316 -5.80 -11.26 23.86
N GLY A 317 -6.29 -12.38 23.34
CA GLY A 317 -5.60 -13.16 22.31
C GLY A 317 -5.35 -12.35 21.04
N GLN A 318 -6.37 -11.64 20.56
CA GLN A 318 -6.30 -10.76 19.40
C GLN A 318 -5.27 -9.64 19.58
N LEU A 319 -5.36 -8.88 20.68
CA LEU A 319 -4.44 -7.78 20.99
C LEU A 319 -2.99 -8.25 21.15
N LYS A 320 -2.78 -9.42 21.75
CA LYS A 320 -1.43 -10.04 21.83
C LYS A 320 -0.89 -10.40 20.45
N GLY A 321 -1.73 -10.95 19.57
CA GLY A 321 -1.36 -11.26 18.18
C GLY A 321 -1.02 -10.03 17.35
N GLU A 322 -1.80 -8.96 17.51
CA GLU A 322 -1.56 -7.66 16.86
C GLU A 322 -0.24 -7.04 17.35
N ARG A 323 0.00 -7.03 18.66
CA ARG A 323 1.24 -6.50 19.23
C ARG A 323 2.47 -7.31 18.80
N ALA A 324 2.38 -8.63 18.73
CA ALA A 324 3.45 -9.50 18.23
C ALA A 324 3.72 -9.28 16.73
N SER A 325 2.68 -9.02 15.94
CA SER A 325 2.82 -8.72 14.51
C SER A 325 3.37 -7.32 14.26
N ALA A 326 2.99 -6.34 15.08
CA ALA A 326 3.53 -4.98 15.06
C ALA A 326 4.99 -4.94 15.52
N SER A 327 5.36 -5.69 16.57
CA SER A 327 6.76 -5.79 17.03
C SER A 327 7.66 -6.50 16.00
N ALA A 328 7.17 -7.58 15.38
CA ALA A 328 7.86 -8.25 14.29
C ALA A 328 8.07 -7.32 13.08
N GLN A 329 7.23 -6.29 12.89
CA GLN A 329 7.39 -5.26 11.86
C GLN A 329 8.32 -4.12 12.24
N VAL A 330 8.46 -3.75 13.52
CA VAL A 330 9.54 -2.86 13.94
C VAL A 330 10.89 -3.55 13.69
N GLU A 331 10.97 -4.85 13.98
CA GLU A 331 12.15 -5.67 13.73
C GLU A 331 12.37 -5.96 12.23
N THR A 332 11.33 -6.21 11.42
CA THR A 332 11.48 -6.35 9.95
C THR A 332 11.51 -5.03 9.19
N ALA A 333 11.16 -3.89 9.78
CA ALA A 333 11.50 -2.58 9.23
C ALA A 333 13.01 -2.31 9.37
N THR A 334 13.65 -2.89 10.39
CA THR A 334 15.12 -2.97 10.50
C THR A 334 15.71 -4.14 9.69
N ASP A 335 14.98 -5.25 9.50
CA ASP A 335 15.40 -6.43 8.74
C ASP A 335 14.42 -6.77 7.59
N LYS A 336 14.52 -6.06 6.46
CA LYS A 336 13.79 -6.46 5.24
C LYS A 336 14.60 -7.44 4.41
N THR A 337 14.10 -8.69 4.37
CA THR A 337 14.05 -9.64 3.24
C THR A 337 15.35 -9.93 2.46
N ALA A 338 15.75 -11.21 2.42
CA ALA A 338 16.97 -11.73 1.80
C ALA A 338 17.25 -11.36 0.32
N HIS A 339 16.32 -10.71 -0.38
CA HIS A 339 16.51 -10.16 -1.74
C HIS A 339 16.50 -8.62 -1.83
N SER A 340 16.07 -7.91 -0.77
CA SER A 340 16.30 -6.47 -0.59
C SER A 340 17.74 -6.16 -0.18
N ILE A 341 18.48 -7.17 0.29
CA ILE A 341 19.88 -7.07 0.75
C ILE A 341 20.81 -6.52 -0.33
N VAL A 342 20.61 -6.84 -1.62
CA VAL A 342 21.58 -6.41 -2.64
C VAL A 342 21.52 -4.91 -2.93
N GLY A 343 20.38 -4.24 -2.72
CA GLY A 343 20.27 -2.80 -2.93
C GLY A 343 20.72 -2.01 -1.70
N SER A 344 20.05 -2.23 -0.56
CA SER A 344 20.29 -1.40 0.63
C SER A 344 21.49 -1.82 1.48
N ALA A 345 22.06 -3.02 1.29
CA ALA A 345 23.23 -3.48 2.05
C ALA A 345 24.58 -3.25 1.36
N ILE A 346 24.60 -2.77 0.10
CA ILE A 346 25.86 -2.49 -0.61
C ILE A 346 26.35 -1.07 -0.30
N THR A 347 25.55 -0.05 -0.62
CA THR A 347 25.91 1.36 -0.40
C THR A 347 24.66 2.24 -0.56
N PRO A 348 24.58 3.42 0.08
CA PRO A 348 23.50 4.38 -0.19
C PRO A 348 23.51 4.82 -1.67
N GLU A 349 22.32 4.89 -2.28
CA GLU A 349 22.16 5.34 -3.66
C GLU A 349 22.02 6.87 -3.77
N ILE A 350 22.64 7.47 -4.77
CA ILE A 350 22.51 8.88 -5.16
C ILE A 350 21.09 9.15 -5.67
N TYR A 351 20.52 8.20 -6.40
CA TYR A 351 19.14 8.20 -6.87
C TYR A 351 18.57 6.78 -6.77
N GLU A 352 17.28 6.68 -6.50
CA GLU A 352 16.61 5.39 -6.31
C GLU A 352 16.71 4.53 -7.59
N GLY A 353 17.34 3.35 -7.48
CA GLY A 353 17.60 2.44 -8.60
C GLY A 353 19.01 2.49 -9.19
N GLU A 354 19.93 3.30 -8.64
CA GLU A 354 21.32 3.43 -9.10
C GLU A 354 22.05 2.09 -9.19
N ILE A 355 21.93 1.23 -8.17
CA ILE A 355 22.64 -0.06 -8.13
C ILE A 355 22.13 -0.97 -9.26
N SER A 356 20.81 -1.01 -9.46
CA SER A 356 20.19 -1.76 -10.56
C SER A 356 20.71 -1.27 -11.92
N ASP A 357 20.79 0.05 -12.11
CA ASP A 357 21.32 0.63 -13.34
C ASP A 357 22.81 0.28 -13.55
N ARG A 358 23.64 0.40 -12.51
CA ARG A 358 25.05 0.04 -12.60
C ARG A 358 25.26 -1.45 -12.89
N LEU A 359 24.48 -2.34 -12.29
CA LEU A 359 24.54 -3.78 -12.55
C LEU A 359 24.08 -4.14 -13.96
N SER A 360 22.98 -3.55 -14.45
CA SER A 360 22.51 -3.72 -15.82
C SER A 360 23.58 -3.27 -16.84
N TYR A 361 24.25 -2.14 -16.56
CA TYR A 361 25.35 -1.67 -17.40
C TYR A 361 26.57 -2.61 -17.36
N ALA A 362 26.98 -3.07 -16.18
CA ALA A 362 28.10 -3.99 -16.03
C ALA A 362 27.84 -5.32 -16.75
N ALA A 363 26.61 -5.85 -16.67
CA ALA A 363 26.21 -7.04 -17.41
C ALA A 363 26.27 -6.83 -18.93
N ALA A 364 25.82 -5.67 -19.42
CA ALA A 364 25.93 -5.32 -20.83
C ALA A 364 27.39 -5.27 -21.32
N LEU A 365 28.30 -4.66 -20.53
CA LEU A 365 29.73 -4.65 -20.85
C LEU A 365 30.36 -6.05 -20.81
N ALA A 366 30.00 -6.87 -19.83
CA ALA A 366 30.48 -8.24 -19.73
C ALA A 366 30.02 -9.10 -20.92
N LEU A 367 28.80 -8.88 -21.43
CA LEU A 367 28.30 -9.51 -22.65
C LEU A 367 29.06 -9.07 -23.89
N GLN A 368 29.40 -7.78 -24.01
CA GLN A 368 30.21 -7.28 -25.13
C GLN A 368 31.62 -7.87 -25.12
N ALA A 369 32.19 -8.10 -23.93
CA ALA A 369 33.50 -8.72 -23.77
C ALA A 369 33.44 -10.25 -23.64
N ALA A 370 32.28 -10.89 -23.83
CA ALA A 370 32.03 -12.27 -23.45
C ALA A 370 33.00 -13.28 -24.08
N ASP A 371 33.35 -13.07 -25.35
CA ASP A 371 34.26 -13.97 -26.06
C ASP A 371 35.72 -13.74 -25.65
N ARG A 372 36.08 -12.50 -25.30
CA ARG A 372 37.42 -12.14 -24.82
C ARG A 372 37.69 -12.68 -23.41
N ILE A 373 36.67 -12.67 -22.54
CA ILE A 373 36.80 -13.10 -21.15
C ILE A 373 36.43 -14.58 -20.94
N GLY A 374 36.04 -15.30 -22.02
CA GLY A 374 35.66 -16.72 -21.94
C GLY A 374 34.40 -16.96 -21.09
N LEU A 375 33.40 -16.08 -21.19
CA LEU A 375 32.20 -16.15 -20.37
C LEU A 375 31.39 -17.42 -20.70
N ASP A 376 31.07 -18.23 -19.69
CA ASP A 376 30.36 -19.48 -19.90
C ASP A 376 28.89 -19.27 -20.33
N PRO A 377 28.24 -20.27 -20.98
CA PRO A 377 26.88 -20.12 -21.48
C PRO A 377 25.83 -19.77 -20.41
N ARG A 378 25.99 -20.25 -19.16
CA ARG A 378 25.05 -19.96 -18.07
C ARG A 378 25.18 -18.51 -17.62
N SER A 379 26.40 -18.00 -17.48
CA SER A 379 26.66 -16.58 -17.19
C SER A 379 26.19 -15.66 -18.31
N LYS A 380 26.40 -16.04 -19.59
CA LYS A 380 25.83 -15.30 -20.74
C LYS A 380 24.31 -15.20 -20.65
N PHE A 381 23.61 -16.30 -20.36
CA PHE A 381 22.15 -16.30 -20.23
C PHE A 381 21.66 -15.40 -19.07
N ILE A 382 22.32 -15.47 -17.91
CA ILE A 382 21.98 -14.63 -16.76
C ILE A 382 22.20 -13.16 -17.10
N PHE A 383 23.38 -12.79 -17.62
CA PHE A 383 23.68 -11.39 -17.96
C PHE A 383 22.79 -10.84 -19.06
N GLN A 384 22.31 -11.66 -20.01
CA GLN A 384 21.29 -11.23 -20.97
C GLN A 384 19.99 -10.83 -20.29
N LYS A 385 19.57 -11.55 -19.25
CA LYS A 385 18.38 -11.18 -18.45
C LYS A 385 18.61 -9.92 -17.63
N VAL A 386 19.80 -9.78 -17.03
CA VAL A 386 20.18 -8.59 -16.27
C VAL A 386 20.26 -7.33 -17.15
N ALA A 387 20.93 -7.42 -18.30
CA ALA A 387 21.08 -6.31 -19.23
C ALA A 387 19.76 -5.90 -19.91
N ALA A 388 18.77 -6.80 -19.94
CA ALA A 388 17.43 -6.52 -20.46
C ALA A 388 16.55 -5.73 -19.46
N ILE A 389 17.00 -5.53 -18.22
CA ILE A 389 16.26 -4.74 -17.23
C ILE A 389 16.27 -3.27 -17.68
N PRO A 390 15.09 -2.63 -17.82
CA PRO A 390 14.98 -1.23 -18.19
C PRO A 390 15.72 -0.32 -17.20
N ARG A 391 16.24 0.80 -17.72
CA ARG A 391 16.85 1.84 -16.87
C ARG A 391 15.81 2.44 -15.94
N SER A 392 16.23 2.78 -14.73
CA SER A 392 15.35 3.47 -13.79
C SER A 392 14.89 4.81 -14.38
N PRO A 393 13.62 5.21 -14.21
CA PRO A 393 13.16 6.54 -14.61
C PRO A 393 13.90 7.65 -13.85
N ASN A 394 14.36 7.34 -12.63
CA ASN A 394 15.10 8.26 -11.76
C ASN A 394 16.47 8.64 -12.34
N LEU A 395 17.15 7.76 -13.09
CA LEU A 395 18.40 8.09 -13.78
C LEU A 395 18.19 9.20 -14.83
N LEU A 396 17.12 9.08 -15.63
CA LEU A 396 16.80 10.08 -16.66
C LEU A 396 16.47 11.44 -16.03
N ASP A 397 15.65 11.43 -14.99
CA ASP A 397 15.28 12.64 -14.25
C ASP A 397 16.47 13.28 -13.54
N PHE A 398 17.39 12.47 -13.01
CA PHE A 398 18.61 12.97 -12.38
C PHE A 398 19.52 13.65 -13.42
N ARG A 399 19.69 13.06 -14.60
CA ARG A 399 20.41 13.68 -15.73
C ARG A 399 19.75 14.97 -16.20
N GLU A 400 18.42 15.00 -16.33
CA GLU A 400 17.71 16.22 -16.66
C GLU A 400 17.89 17.30 -15.59
N SER A 401 17.87 16.91 -14.31
CA SER A 401 18.05 17.83 -13.19
C SER A 401 19.47 18.43 -13.20
N ILE A 402 20.50 17.62 -13.52
CA ILE A 402 21.88 18.10 -13.73
C ILE A 402 21.93 19.07 -14.92
N LYS A 403 21.29 18.73 -16.05
CA LYS A 403 21.23 19.59 -17.23
C LYS A 403 20.53 20.92 -16.96
N ARG A 404 19.46 20.93 -16.16
CA ARG A 404 18.74 22.15 -15.75
C ARG A 404 19.61 23.00 -14.84
N ALA A 405 20.23 22.39 -13.81
CA ALA A 405 21.10 23.07 -12.85
C ALA A 405 22.38 23.66 -13.48
N THR A 406 22.78 23.18 -14.65
CA THR A 406 23.97 23.65 -15.38
C THR A 406 23.64 24.61 -16.53
N LYS A 407 22.38 25.05 -16.65
CA LYS A 407 21.93 25.90 -17.78
C LYS A 407 22.18 27.39 -17.58
N ASP A 408 22.06 27.90 -16.35
CA ASP A 408 22.25 29.33 -16.04
C ASP A 408 23.62 29.58 -15.41
N ALA A 409 24.50 30.28 -16.13
CA ALA A 409 25.84 30.62 -15.66
C ALA A 409 25.83 31.40 -14.33
N LYS A 410 24.84 32.26 -14.10
CA LYS A 410 24.77 33.11 -12.89
C LYS A 410 24.33 32.33 -11.64
N ARG A 411 23.56 31.25 -11.82
CA ARG A 411 22.99 30.44 -10.74
C ARG A 411 23.58 29.03 -10.65
N LEU A 412 24.53 28.70 -11.53
CA LEU A 412 25.11 27.36 -11.63
C LEU A 412 25.63 26.83 -10.29
N ALA A 413 26.40 27.62 -9.55
CA ALA A 413 26.95 27.17 -8.27
C ALA A 413 25.84 26.84 -7.27
N SER A 414 24.87 27.74 -7.08
CA SER A 414 23.79 27.54 -6.12
C SER A 414 22.82 26.42 -6.53
N GLU A 415 22.48 26.30 -7.82
CA GLU A 415 21.58 25.24 -8.31
C GLU A 415 22.22 23.85 -8.23
N VAL A 416 23.49 23.72 -8.59
CA VAL A 416 24.22 22.44 -8.51
C VAL A 416 24.45 22.04 -7.04
N ILE A 417 24.79 22.98 -6.16
CA ILE A 417 24.89 22.71 -4.72
C ILE A 417 23.54 22.22 -4.18
N ASN A 418 22.45 22.95 -4.43
CA ASN A 418 21.12 22.57 -3.97
C ASN A 418 20.65 21.22 -4.52
N LEU A 419 21.04 20.88 -5.75
CA LEU A 419 20.78 19.56 -6.32
C LEU A 419 21.59 18.50 -5.56
N LEU A 420 22.91 18.59 -5.56
CA LEU A 420 23.78 17.55 -5.02
C LEU A 420 23.61 17.37 -3.51
N THR A 421 23.32 18.43 -2.75
CA THR A 421 23.03 18.32 -1.32
C THR A 421 21.79 17.49 -1.03
N ARG A 422 20.75 17.57 -1.86
CA ARG A 422 19.57 16.69 -1.75
C ARG A 422 19.88 15.23 -2.08
N HIS A 423 20.96 14.99 -2.82
CA HIS A 423 21.42 13.66 -3.24
C HIS A 423 22.67 13.20 -2.46
N GLY A 424 22.87 13.72 -1.24
CA GLY A 424 23.86 13.19 -0.31
C GLY A 424 25.24 13.84 -0.38
N PHE A 425 25.41 15.01 -0.97
CA PHE A 425 26.66 15.76 -0.90
C PHE A 425 26.61 16.86 0.17
N HIS A 426 27.76 17.25 0.70
CA HIS A 426 27.88 18.41 1.58
C HIS A 426 29.01 19.32 1.11
N GLU A 427 28.88 20.61 1.43
CA GLU A 427 29.88 21.61 1.09
C GLU A 427 31.07 21.54 2.05
N LYS A 428 32.27 21.61 1.47
CA LYS A 428 33.53 21.79 2.18
C LYS A 428 34.23 22.99 1.55
N SER A 429 34.15 24.14 2.22
CA SER A 429 34.60 25.40 1.64
C SER A 429 36.12 25.43 1.48
N ASP A 430 36.58 25.73 0.25
CA ASP A 430 37.95 26.16 -0.05
C ASP A 430 37.92 27.62 -0.54
N ASN A 431 39.01 28.36 -0.37
CA ASN A 431 39.03 29.82 -0.49
C ASN A 431 38.69 30.32 -1.92
N LYS A 432 38.95 29.53 -2.96
CA LYS A 432 38.71 29.93 -4.38
C LYS A 432 37.63 29.13 -5.12
N HIS A 433 37.35 27.90 -4.72
CA HIS A 433 36.38 27.02 -5.35
C HIS A 433 35.47 26.39 -4.30
N ILE A 434 34.22 26.10 -4.67
CA ILE A 434 33.29 25.35 -3.82
C ILE A 434 33.53 23.87 -4.10
N ARG A 435 33.95 23.12 -3.08
CA ARG A 435 34.17 21.68 -3.20
C ARG A 435 33.02 20.95 -2.49
N LEU A 436 32.39 20.03 -3.21
CA LEU A 436 31.32 19.17 -2.70
C LEU A 436 31.88 17.76 -2.51
N GLU A 437 31.73 17.23 -1.30
CA GLU A 437 32.13 15.86 -0.95
C GLU A 437 30.89 15.02 -0.64
N ALA A 438 30.90 13.74 -1.01
CA ALA A 438 29.81 12.83 -0.70
C ALA A 438 29.77 12.52 0.80
N ASN A 439 28.57 12.29 1.34
CA ASN A 439 28.40 11.88 2.73
C ASN A 439 29.08 10.54 3.02
N SER A 440 29.45 10.34 4.29
CA SER A 440 30.03 9.10 4.79
C SER A 440 29.15 7.90 4.41
N GLY A 441 29.69 6.93 3.67
CA GLY A 441 28.98 5.72 3.23
C GLY A 441 28.81 5.60 1.71
N MET A 442 28.90 6.70 0.96
CA MET A 442 28.85 6.72 -0.51
C MET A 442 30.25 6.70 -1.12
N GLY A 443 30.92 5.56 -1.00
CA GLY A 443 32.28 5.36 -1.52
C GLY A 443 32.34 5.36 -3.06
N GLY A 444 33.53 5.71 -3.61
CA GLY A 444 33.77 5.68 -5.06
C GLY A 444 33.32 6.94 -5.84
N LEU A 445 32.83 7.96 -5.14
CA LEU A 445 32.50 9.27 -5.72
C LEU A 445 33.62 10.28 -5.43
N ASP A 446 34.17 10.88 -6.49
CA ASP A 446 35.16 11.95 -6.36
C ASP A 446 34.49 13.27 -5.94
N ALA A 447 35.29 14.17 -5.35
CA ALA A 447 34.82 15.50 -5.01
C ALA A 447 34.51 16.32 -6.27
N ILE A 448 33.39 17.05 -6.25
CA ILE A 448 32.98 17.94 -7.33
C ILE A 448 33.40 19.36 -6.99
N THR A 449 34.18 19.99 -7.88
CA THR A 449 34.70 21.35 -7.68
C THR A 449 33.99 22.33 -8.61
N LEU A 450 33.34 23.34 -8.03
CA LEU A 450 32.63 24.40 -8.74
C LEU A 450 33.35 25.75 -8.56
N PRO A 451 33.44 26.59 -9.60
CA PRO A 451 33.90 27.97 -9.49
C PRO A 451 32.85 28.84 -8.79
N LYS A 452 33.30 29.75 -7.92
CA LYS A 452 32.43 30.75 -7.26
C LYS A 452 31.92 31.83 -8.21
N THR A 453 32.62 32.04 -9.33
CA THR A 453 32.35 33.12 -10.30
C THR A 453 31.91 32.52 -11.64
N PRO A 454 30.82 33.01 -12.26
CA PRO A 454 30.38 32.56 -13.58
C PRO A 454 31.45 32.79 -14.65
N GLY A 455 31.77 31.76 -15.44
CA GLY A 455 32.55 31.94 -16.67
C GLY A 455 31.63 32.21 -17.86
N ASP A 456 31.89 33.27 -18.62
CA ASP A 456 31.01 33.84 -19.67
C ASP A 456 30.82 32.98 -20.96
N LYS A 457 31.26 31.73 -21.01
CA LYS A 457 31.25 30.93 -22.25
C LYS A 457 30.29 29.74 -22.15
N ALA A 458 29.38 29.60 -23.11
CA ALA A 458 28.46 28.46 -23.25
C ALA A 458 29.19 27.09 -23.24
N HIS A 459 30.42 27.03 -23.77
CA HIS A 459 31.27 25.83 -23.71
C HIS A 459 31.71 25.46 -22.28
N GLY A 460 31.83 26.43 -21.37
CA GLY A 460 32.18 26.19 -19.97
C GLY A 460 31.09 25.46 -19.19
N LEU A 461 29.82 25.79 -19.48
CA LEU A 461 28.65 25.16 -18.85
C LEU A 461 28.49 23.70 -19.26
N GLU A 462 28.64 23.41 -20.56
CA GLU A 462 28.56 22.04 -21.09
C GLU A 462 29.73 21.18 -20.58
N ASN A 463 30.92 21.75 -20.44
CA ASN A 463 32.06 21.06 -19.85
C ASN A 463 31.86 20.76 -18.37
N GLN A 464 31.25 21.69 -17.61
CA GLN A 464 30.88 21.45 -16.22
C GLN A 464 29.82 20.37 -16.08
N ARG A 465 28.78 20.39 -16.92
CA ARG A 465 27.77 19.34 -16.95
C ARG A 465 28.41 17.97 -17.14
N LYS A 466 29.27 17.84 -18.16
CA LYS A 466 30.00 16.60 -18.44
C LYS A 466 30.94 16.19 -17.31
N GLN A 467 31.59 17.16 -16.65
CA GLN A 467 32.43 16.88 -15.49
C GLN A 467 31.60 16.31 -14.34
N VAL A 468 30.46 16.93 -14.00
CA VAL A 468 29.55 16.44 -12.96
C VAL A 468 29.02 15.05 -13.31
N GLU A 469 28.52 14.83 -14.53
CA GLU A 469 28.06 13.52 -15.00
C GLU A 469 29.16 12.45 -14.95
N LYS A 470 30.40 12.81 -15.28
CA LYS A 470 31.55 11.90 -15.23
C LYS A 470 31.93 11.56 -13.79
N THR A 471 32.00 12.55 -12.91
CA THR A 471 32.33 12.36 -11.48
C THR A 471 31.30 11.49 -10.77
N LEU A 472 30.02 11.60 -11.14
CA LEU A 472 28.96 10.74 -10.63
C LEU A 472 28.92 9.35 -11.30
N GLY A 473 29.82 9.09 -12.27
CA GLY A 473 29.89 7.82 -12.99
C GLY A 473 28.70 7.57 -13.91
N LEU A 474 28.02 8.62 -14.37
CA LEU A 474 26.81 8.51 -15.19
C LEU A 474 27.12 8.38 -16.68
N THR A 475 28.32 8.70 -17.17
CA THR A 475 28.59 8.82 -18.62
C THR A 475 28.34 7.54 -19.42
N GLY A 476 28.45 6.36 -18.79
CA GLY A 476 28.18 5.07 -19.45
C GLY A 476 26.77 4.50 -19.23
N LEU A 477 25.99 5.05 -18.30
CA LEU A 477 24.72 4.44 -17.84
C LEU A 477 23.54 4.65 -18.80
#